data_AF-A0A815JLG3-F1
#
_entry.id   AF-A0A815JLG3-F1
#
_cell.length_a   1.000
_cell.length_b   1.000
_cell.length_c   1.000
_cell.angle_alpha   90.00
_cell.angle_beta   90.00
_cell.angle_gamma   90.00
#
_symmetry.space_group_name_H-M   'P 1'
#
loop_
_entity.id
_entity.type
_entity.pdbx_description
1 polymer ?
#
loop_
_entity_poly.entity_id
_entity_poly.type
_entity_poly.pdbx_seq_one_letter_code
_entity_poly.pdbx_strand_id
1 'polypeptide(L)'
;MEMRLTPIVCIGQGYIQGKTVDDIRLRQAILELPNNKTEYLPGYLPLVPEMPVLLTENVASEIGLSNGTRGILRQFVYDESPEDVRYQDKNFPPNTKFITQPKYALVEFSGCKLDDKLAELQSKIVPIAISEQIFLFDAKELLPENITKAAKINKKTTKLTVKRKALPLIPTYSMTTHKTQGQTLGKIIVDLVMASGPLEVASAYVPLSRVKRLDDILIIRPFVFATLQVKPSTAQIEELKRLDRIAQDTRKRFQFTV
;
A
#
# COMPACT_ATOMS: atom_id res chain seq x y z
N MET A 1 -7.12 20.02 -26.91
CA MET A 1 -7.04 20.81 -25.67
C MET A 1 -6.32 19.95 -24.64
N GLU A 2 -4.99 20.02 -24.59
CA GLU A 2 -4.21 19.29 -23.59
C GLU A 2 -4.47 19.94 -22.23
N MET A 3 -5.20 19.27 -21.35
CA MET A 3 -5.18 19.65 -19.93
C MET A 3 -3.74 19.46 -19.46
N ARG A 4 -3.01 20.57 -19.28
CA ARG A 4 -1.76 20.56 -18.52
C ARG A 4 -2.09 20.28 -17.06
N LEU A 5 -2.31 19.02 -16.73
CA LEU A 5 -2.42 18.56 -15.36
C LEU A 5 -1.05 18.79 -14.71
N THR A 6 -0.98 19.76 -13.80
CA THR A 6 0.17 19.94 -12.91
C THR A 6 0.21 18.75 -11.95
N PRO A 7 1.23 17.88 -12.01
CA PRO A 7 1.32 16.75 -11.09
C PRO A 7 1.39 17.25 -9.65
N ILE A 8 0.66 16.62 -8.74
CA ILE A 8 0.70 16.96 -7.32
C ILE A 8 1.31 15.77 -6.58
N VAL A 9 2.26 16.04 -5.69
CA VAL A 9 2.85 15.02 -4.81
C VAL A 9 2.72 15.48 -3.37
N CYS A 10 2.01 14.70 -2.57
CA CYS A 10 1.99 14.86 -1.13
C CYS A 10 3.26 14.23 -0.53
N ILE A 11 4.00 14.99 0.26
CA ILE A 11 5.23 14.56 0.92
C ILE A 11 4.92 14.22 2.38
N GLY A 12 5.28 13.01 2.81
CA GLY A 12 5.24 12.61 4.21
C GLY A 12 6.25 13.38 5.06
N GLN A 13 5.88 13.71 6.30
CA GLN A 13 6.76 14.43 7.21
C GLN A 13 7.47 13.46 8.14
N GLY A 14 8.80 13.40 8.06
CA GLY A 14 9.64 12.58 8.92
C GLY A 14 10.19 13.36 10.11
N TYR A 15 10.19 12.74 11.29
CA TYR A 15 10.74 13.26 12.53
C TYR A 15 11.70 12.25 13.16
N ILE A 16 12.84 12.74 13.63
CA ILE A 16 13.81 11.97 14.44
C ILE A 16 13.90 12.65 15.79
N GLN A 17 13.73 11.90 16.88
CA GLN A 17 13.77 12.45 18.25
C GLN A 17 12.83 13.66 18.45
N GLY A 18 11.68 13.65 17.77
CA GLY A 18 10.68 14.73 17.83
C GLY A 18 11.02 15.99 17.00
N LYS A 19 12.14 16.02 16.30
CA LYS A 19 12.56 17.14 15.44
C LYS A 19 12.41 16.80 13.96
N THR A 20 12.15 17.81 13.15
CA THR A 20 12.19 17.68 11.69
C THR A 20 13.58 17.27 11.23
N VAL A 21 13.65 16.50 10.14
CA VAL A 21 14.92 16.09 9.55
C VAL A 21 15.42 17.22 8.64
N ASP A 22 16.38 17.98 9.14
CA ASP A 22 16.94 19.16 8.44
C ASP A 22 17.95 18.78 7.35
N ASP A 23 18.66 17.65 7.52
CA ASP A 23 19.61 17.16 6.52
C ASP A 23 18.85 16.66 5.27
N ILE A 24 19.09 17.32 4.13
CA ILE A 24 18.40 17.05 2.86
C ILE A 24 18.60 15.60 2.40
N ARG A 25 19.81 15.05 2.56
CA ARG A 25 20.14 13.69 2.11
C ARG A 25 19.43 12.65 2.96
N LEU A 26 19.45 12.83 4.28
CA LEU A 26 18.74 11.95 5.20
C LEU A 26 17.23 12.04 5.00
N ARG A 27 16.69 13.26 4.80
CA ARG A 27 15.27 13.47 4.49
C ARG A 27 14.87 12.73 3.22
N GLN A 28 15.62 12.90 2.13
CA GLN A 28 15.35 12.20 0.87
C GLN A 28 15.42 10.68 1.05
N ALA A 29 16.48 10.18 1.69
CA ALA A 29 16.66 8.76 1.92
C ALA A 29 15.50 8.16 2.73
N ILE A 30 15.01 8.88 3.76
CA ILE A 30 13.81 8.48 4.51
C ILE A 30 12.59 8.43 3.61
N LEU A 31 12.34 9.46 2.77
CA LEU A 31 11.17 9.51 1.89
C LEU A 31 11.16 8.41 0.82
N GLU A 32 12.34 8.00 0.35
CA GLU A 32 12.52 6.96 -0.66
C GLU A 32 12.48 5.53 -0.09
N LEU A 33 12.38 5.38 1.25
CA LEU A 33 12.27 4.06 1.86
C LEU A 33 11.07 3.28 1.30
N PRO A 34 11.25 1.98 0.98
CA PRO A 34 10.15 1.13 0.54
C PRO A 34 8.99 1.11 1.54
N ASN A 35 7.76 1.15 1.04
CA ASN A 35 6.55 1.21 1.89
C ASN A 35 6.48 0.07 2.93
N ASN A 36 6.98 -1.12 2.61
CA ASN A 36 7.00 -2.26 3.55
C ASN A 36 8.00 -2.09 4.71
N LYS A 37 8.87 -1.08 4.68
CA LYS A 37 9.79 -0.69 5.75
C LYS A 37 9.29 0.50 6.56
N THR A 38 8.13 1.05 6.21
CA THR A 38 7.61 2.31 6.77
C THR A 38 6.16 2.16 7.22
N GLU A 39 5.79 0.97 7.70
CA GLU A 39 4.41 0.62 8.08
C GLU A 39 3.38 0.97 6.99
N TYR A 40 3.78 0.83 5.72
CA TYR A 40 3.01 1.18 4.52
C TYR A 40 2.63 2.65 4.36
N LEU A 41 3.16 3.54 5.20
CA LEU A 41 2.91 4.97 5.12
C LEU A 41 3.90 5.62 4.12
N PRO A 42 3.45 6.15 2.97
CA PRO A 42 4.35 6.56 1.90
C PRO A 42 5.15 7.84 2.24
N GLY A 43 6.38 7.91 1.73
CA GLY A 43 7.17 9.16 1.75
C GLY A 43 6.74 10.12 0.65
N TYR A 44 6.55 9.61 -0.56
CA TYR A 44 5.93 10.34 -1.68
C TYR A 44 4.61 9.69 -2.04
N LEU A 45 3.55 10.50 -2.06
CA LEU A 45 2.24 10.10 -2.53
C LEU A 45 1.90 10.96 -3.76
N PRO A 46 2.13 10.46 -4.99
CA PRO A 46 1.62 11.08 -6.19
C PRO A 46 0.09 11.07 -6.17
N LEU A 47 -0.52 12.22 -6.42
CA LEU A 47 -1.96 12.40 -6.35
C LEU A 47 -2.45 12.97 -7.67
N VAL A 48 -3.36 12.23 -8.29
CA VAL A 48 -4.12 12.67 -9.46
C VAL A 48 -5.59 12.51 -9.09
N PRO A 49 -6.41 13.58 -9.13
CA PRO A 49 -7.86 13.44 -8.95
C PRO A 49 -8.40 12.33 -9.85
N GLU A 50 -9.39 11.59 -9.37
CA GLU A 50 -9.96 10.40 -10.01
C GLU A 50 -9.08 9.15 -9.99
N MET A 51 -7.86 9.21 -9.41
CA MET A 51 -7.03 8.01 -9.33
C MET A 51 -7.60 7.02 -8.28
N PRO A 52 -7.53 5.72 -8.57
CA PRO A 52 -7.85 4.71 -7.58
C PRO A 52 -6.77 4.71 -6.49
N VAL A 53 -7.21 4.67 -5.24
CA VAL A 53 -6.38 4.57 -4.04
C VAL A 53 -6.74 3.36 -3.19
N LEU A 54 -5.79 2.91 -2.38
CA LEU A 54 -5.97 1.85 -1.39
C LEU A 54 -5.68 2.40 0.01
N LEU A 55 -6.54 2.11 0.97
CA LEU A 55 -6.25 2.35 2.39
C LEU A 55 -5.15 1.41 2.87
N THR A 56 -4.18 1.95 3.63
CA THR A 56 -3.05 1.17 4.17
C THR A 56 -3.24 0.76 5.63
N GLU A 57 -4.29 1.27 6.29
CA GLU A 57 -4.61 0.98 7.68
C GLU A 57 -6.12 0.87 7.89
N ASN A 58 -6.53 0.45 9.09
CA ASN A 58 -7.94 0.43 9.48
C ASN A 58 -8.35 1.82 9.97
N VAL A 59 -9.26 2.47 9.23
CA VAL A 59 -9.75 3.81 9.57
C VAL A 59 -11.07 3.72 10.34
N ALA A 60 -12.03 2.96 9.82
CA ALA A 60 -13.36 2.79 10.41
C ALA A 60 -13.97 1.47 9.91
N SER A 61 -13.62 0.37 10.57
CA SER A 61 -13.99 -0.99 10.14
C SER A 61 -15.51 -1.22 10.16
N GLU A 62 -16.21 -0.54 11.07
CA GLU A 62 -17.66 -0.56 11.25
C GLU A 62 -18.42 -0.12 10.00
N ILE A 63 -17.87 0.84 9.24
CA ILE A 63 -18.42 1.30 7.97
C ILE A 63 -17.69 0.68 6.75
N GLY A 64 -16.83 -0.31 6.98
CA GLY A 64 -16.12 -1.03 5.93
C GLY A 64 -14.87 -0.32 5.40
N LEU A 65 -14.28 0.61 6.17
CA LEU A 65 -13.02 1.29 5.82
C LEU A 65 -11.84 0.65 6.55
N SER A 66 -11.38 -0.47 6.02
CA SER A 66 -10.25 -1.24 6.55
C SER A 66 -9.05 -1.24 5.59
N ASN A 67 -7.90 -1.72 6.07
CA ASN A 67 -6.70 -1.90 5.26
C ASN A 67 -7.01 -2.74 4.01
N GLY A 68 -6.63 -2.25 2.84
CA GLY A 68 -6.92 -2.90 1.56
C GLY A 68 -8.25 -2.48 0.92
N THR A 69 -9.02 -1.60 1.57
CA THR A 69 -10.22 -1.03 0.97
C THR A 69 -9.84 -0.08 -0.16
N ARG A 70 -10.47 -0.27 -1.32
CA ARG A 70 -10.26 0.53 -2.52
C ARG A 70 -11.22 1.72 -2.53
N GLY A 71 -10.72 2.88 -2.92
CA GLY A 71 -11.51 4.08 -3.13
C GLY A 71 -11.02 4.88 -4.34
N ILE A 72 -11.75 5.94 -4.67
CA ILE A 72 -11.37 6.90 -5.71
C ILE A 72 -11.03 8.22 -5.04
N LEU A 73 -9.83 8.73 -5.27
CA LEU A 73 -9.42 10.04 -4.76
C LEU A 73 -10.22 11.13 -5.47
N ARG A 74 -10.98 11.93 -4.72
CA ARG A 74 -11.78 13.03 -5.27
C ARG A 74 -11.06 14.36 -5.14
N GLN A 75 -10.60 14.68 -3.94
CA GLN A 75 -9.98 15.97 -3.67
C GLN A 75 -9.01 15.85 -2.51
N PHE A 76 -8.06 16.76 -2.46
CA PHE A 76 -7.15 16.92 -1.36
C PHE A 76 -7.35 18.30 -0.73
N VAL A 77 -7.38 18.34 0.60
CA VAL A 77 -7.58 19.56 1.38
C VAL A 77 -6.31 19.85 2.16
N TYR A 78 -5.81 21.07 2.03
CA TYR A 78 -4.57 21.55 2.61
C TYR A 78 -4.69 23.06 2.80
N ASP A 79 -3.90 23.59 3.72
CA ASP A 79 -3.76 25.03 3.83
C ASP A 79 -2.87 25.55 2.70
N GLU A 80 -3.24 26.68 2.11
CA GLU A 80 -2.31 27.44 1.27
C GLU A 80 -1.16 27.91 2.17
N SER A 81 -0.06 27.16 2.20
CA SER A 81 1.13 27.52 2.97
C SER A 81 2.06 28.40 2.11
N PRO A 82 2.75 29.41 2.69
CA PRO A 82 3.26 30.60 1.99
C PRO A 82 4.42 30.39 1.01
N GLU A 83 4.96 29.19 0.90
CA GLU A 83 6.07 28.91 0.00
C GLU A 83 5.84 27.57 -0.68
N ASP A 84 5.51 27.62 -1.98
CA ASP A 84 5.91 26.59 -2.95
C ASP A 84 7.44 26.46 -2.87
N VAL A 85 7.97 25.87 -1.78
CA VAL A 85 9.35 25.43 -1.73
C VAL A 85 9.41 24.42 -2.85
N ARG A 86 10.02 24.81 -3.97
CA ARG A 86 10.26 23.95 -5.14
C ARG A 86 11.10 22.79 -4.62
N TYR A 87 10.42 21.79 -4.09
CA TYR A 87 10.99 20.54 -3.69
C TYR A 87 11.47 19.93 -4.99
N GLN A 88 12.77 19.97 -5.23
CA GLN A 88 13.34 19.44 -6.46
C GLN A 88 13.71 18.00 -6.19
N ASP A 89 12.80 17.12 -6.53
CA ASP A 89 13.09 15.70 -6.62
C ASP A 89 13.18 15.32 -8.10
N LYS A 90 14.31 14.71 -8.47
CA LYS A 90 14.60 14.33 -9.86
C LYS A 90 13.67 13.23 -10.38
N ASN A 91 12.96 12.55 -9.50
CA ASN A 91 12.02 11.49 -9.84
C ASN A 91 10.68 12.04 -10.38
N PHE A 92 10.42 13.34 -10.24
CA PHE A 92 9.17 13.97 -10.65
C PHE A 92 9.39 15.06 -11.71
N PRO A 93 8.41 15.30 -12.60
CA PRO A 93 8.48 16.37 -13.58
C PRO A 93 8.76 17.74 -12.96
N PRO A 94 9.51 18.65 -13.61
CA PRO A 94 9.87 19.96 -13.06
C PRO A 94 8.69 20.86 -12.66
N ASN A 95 7.50 20.64 -13.25
CA ASN A 95 6.27 21.36 -12.94
C ASN A 95 5.43 20.70 -11.83
N THR A 96 5.99 19.76 -11.06
CA THR A 96 5.28 19.09 -9.96
C THR A 96 5.08 20.04 -8.78
N LYS A 97 3.85 20.15 -8.30
CA LYS A 97 3.51 20.84 -7.05
C LYS A 97 3.66 19.88 -5.89
N PHE A 98 4.48 20.24 -4.91
CA PHE A 98 4.69 19.42 -3.73
C PHE A 98 3.94 19.99 -2.52
N ILE A 99 3.18 19.15 -1.84
CA ILE A 99 2.42 19.54 -0.65
C ILE A 99 2.98 18.81 0.56
N THR A 100 3.50 19.56 1.53
CA THR A 100 4.13 19.00 2.73
C THR A 100 3.20 18.95 3.94
N GLN A 101 2.07 19.67 3.90
CA GLN A 101 1.11 19.77 5.01
C GLN A 101 -0.33 19.54 4.51
N PRO A 102 -0.71 18.27 4.27
CA PRO A 102 -2.12 17.92 4.12
C PRO A 102 -2.94 18.35 5.34
N LYS A 103 -4.23 18.59 5.15
CA LYS A 103 -5.23 18.42 6.21
C LYS A 103 -5.84 17.01 6.13
N TYR A 104 -6.38 16.66 4.96
CA TYR A 104 -6.99 15.35 4.69
C TYR A 104 -7.21 15.16 3.18
N ALA A 105 -7.50 13.92 2.78
CA ALA A 105 -7.98 13.60 1.43
C ALA A 105 -9.46 13.21 1.46
N LEU A 106 -10.25 13.72 0.53
CA LEU A 106 -11.61 13.25 0.26
C LEU A 106 -11.52 12.06 -0.70
N VAL A 107 -11.95 10.90 -0.22
CA VAL A 107 -11.93 9.65 -0.99
C VAL A 107 -13.33 9.07 -1.04
N GLU A 108 -13.77 8.67 -2.22
CA GLU A 108 -15.03 7.96 -2.39
C GLU A 108 -14.82 6.44 -2.22
N PHE A 109 -15.63 5.83 -1.37
CA PHE A 109 -15.63 4.40 -1.11
C PHE A 109 -16.97 3.78 -1.47
N SER A 110 -17.16 3.34 -2.71
CA SER A 110 -18.47 2.88 -3.19
C SER A 110 -19.06 1.69 -2.40
N GLY A 111 -18.21 0.93 -1.70
CA GLY A 111 -18.60 -0.23 -0.85
C GLY A 111 -18.75 0.07 0.64
N CYS A 112 -18.58 1.31 1.10
CA CYS A 112 -18.75 1.63 2.53
C CYS A 112 -20.21 1.60 2.96
N LYS A 113 -20.46 1.23 4.22
CA LYS A 113 -21.78 1.19 4.86
C LYS A 113 -22.11 2.54 5.51
N LEU A 114 -22.18 3.59 4.68
CA LEU A 114 -22.67 4.90 5.11
C LEU A 114 -24.12 5.00 4.68
N ASP A 115 -25.02 4.79 5.64
CA ASP A 115 -26.46 4.69 5.41
C ASP A 115 -27.11 6.06 5.14
N ASP A 116 -26.46 7.16 5.52
CA ASP A 116 -26.94 8.53 5.31
C ASP A 116 -25.84 9.47 4.79
N LYS A 117 -26.26 10.55 4.13
CA LYS A 117 -25.36 11.64 3.73
C LYS A 117 -24.84 12.32 4.99
N LEU A 118 -23.52 12.39 5.15
CA LEU A 118 -22.90 13.40 6.01
C LEU A 118 -23.39 14.76 5.51
N ALA A 119 -23.85 15.65 6.41
CA ALA A 119 -24.71 16.80 6.12
C ALA A 119 -24.29 17.67 4.91
N GLU A 120 -22.99 17.71 4.58
CA GLU A 120 -22.42 18.50 3.49
C GLU A 120 -21.67 17.68 2.43
N LEU A 121 -21.52 16.36 2.61
CA LEU A 121 -20.74 15.49 1.72
C LEU A 121 -21.65 14.62 0.84
N GLN A 122 -21.24 14.42 -0.42
CA GLN A 122 -21.88 13.42 -1.27
C GLN A 122 -21.78 12.04 -0.61
N SER A 123 -22.80 11.21 -0.82
CA SER A 123 -22.85 9.85 -0.28
C SER A 123 -21.55 9.11 -0.60
N LYS A 124 -20.99 8.43 0.42
CA LYS A 124 -19.77 7.59 0.32
C LYS A 124 -18.45 8.31 0.09
N ILE A 125 -18.41 9.65 0.10
CA ILE A 125 -17.14 10.38 0.24
C ILE A 125 -16.79 10.43 1.73
N VAL A 126 -15.54 10.17 2.06
CA VAL A 126 -15.04 10.16 3.44
C VAL A 126 -13.73 10.94 3.53
N PRO A 127 -13.58 11.86 4.51
CA PRO A 127 -12.31 12.51 4.77
C PRO A 127 -11.32 11.52 5.43
N ILE A 128 -10.23 11.24 4.75
CA ILE A 128 -9.11 10.45 5.25
C ILE A 128 -8.06 11.41 5.81
N ALA A 129 -7.93 11.40 7.15
CA ALA A 129 -6.97 12.22 7.87
C ALA A 129 -5.54 11.69 7.72
N ILE A 130 -4.58 12.53 8.11
CA ILE A 130 -3.18 12.14 8.23
C ILE A 130 -3.05 11.09 9.33
N SER A 131 -2.33 10.01 9.03
CA SER A 131 -1.90 9.00 9.99
C SER A 131 -0.45 9.22 10.42
N GLU A 132 -0.13 8.65 11.56
CA GLU A 132 1.18 8.74 12.19
C GLU A 132 1.71 7.34 12.49
N GLN A 133 2.89 7.01 11.98
CA GLN A 133 3.52 5.71 12.17
C GLN A 133 4.97 5.87 12.62
N ILE A 134 5.45 4.92 13.43
CA ILE A 134 6.84 4.88 13.91
C ILE A 134 7.50 3.61 13.37
N PHE A 135 8.66 3.77 12.74
CA PHE A 135 9.43 2.65 12.23
C PHE A 135 10.93 2.82 12.52
N LEU A 136 11.62 1.69 12.52
CA LEU A 136 13.06 1.59 12.78
C LEU A 136 13.78 1.20 11.49
N PHE A 137 14.93 1.83 11.24
CA PHE A 137 15.82 1.42 10.16
C PHE A 137 17.28 1.48 10.58
N ASP A 138 18.13 0.74 9.86
CA ASP A 138 19.57 0.79 10.09
C ASP A 138 20.17 2.03 9.42
N ALA A 139 20.94 2.81 10.16
CA ALA A 139 21.60 4.01 9.64
C ALA A 139 22.58 3.70 8.51
N LYS A 140 23.13 2.48 8.47
CA LYS A 140 24.05 2.00 7.42
C LYS A 140 23.33 1.68 6.11
N GLU A 141 22.06 1.32 6.16
CA GLU A 141 21.26 1.01 4.96
C GLU A 141 20.86 2.26 4.18
N LEU A 142 20.74 3.42 4.85
CA LEU A 142 20.28 4.68 4.22
C LEU A 142 21.39 5.57 3.69
N LEU A 143 22.61 5.44 4.21
CA LEU A 143 23.65 6.43 4.02
C LEU A 143 24.94 5.76 3.55
N PRO A 144 25.47 6.07 2.34
CA PRO A 144 26.88 5.82 2.06
C PRO A 144 27.74 6.47 3.16
N GLU A 145 28.84 5.82 3.55
CA GLU A 145 29.64 6.06 4.77
C GLU A 145 29.93 7.54 5.10
N ASN A 146 29.95 8.41 4.08
CA ASN A 146 30.22 9.84 4.16
C ASN A 146 29.15 10.70 4.88
N ILE A 147 27.91 10.21 5.09
CA ILE A 147 26.79 11.03 5.64
C ILE A 147 26.54 10.76 7.14
N THR A 148 27.05 9.67 7.71
CA THR A 148 26.95 9.39 9.16
C THR A 148 27.51 10.51 10.05
N LYS A 149 28.45 11.31 9.53
CA LYS A 149 29.01 12.49 10.20
C LYS A 149 28.06 13.70 10.24
N ALA A 150 27.21 13.88 9.23
CA ALA A 150 26.33 15.06 9.10
C ALA A 150 25.13 14.99 10.07
N ALA A 151 24.61 13.79 10.31
CA ALA A 151 23.44 13.58 11.17
C ALA A 151 23.75 13.60 12.69
N LYS A 152 24.98 13.94 13.11
CA LYS A 152 25.45 13.86 14.52
C LYS A 152 25.11 12.52 15.19
N ILE A 153 25.07 11.45 14.39
CA ILE A 153 24.77 10.10 14.89
C ILE A 153 26.05 9.58 15.54
N ASN A 154 26.02 9.35 16.85
CA ASN A 154 27.11 8.69 17.55
C ASN A 154 27.41 7.35 16.86
N LYS A 155 28.70 7.04 16.63
CA LYS A 155 29.21 5.81 15.96
C LYS A 155 28.66 4.46 16.48
N LYS A 156 27.85 4.46 17.56
CA LYS A 156 27.20 3.29 18.17
C LYS A 156 25.72 3.10 17.80
N THR A 157 25.03 4.10 17.25
CA THR A 157 23.60 3.99 16.99
C THR A 157 23.37 3.28 15.65
N THR A 158 23.13 1.98 15.70
CA THR A 158 22.84 1.16 14.51
C THR A 158 21.43 1.39 14.00
N LYS A 159 20.46 1.71 14.86
CA LYS A 159 19.04 1.87 14.47
C LYS A 159 18.53 3.27 14.78
N LEU A 160 17.89 3.89 13.79
CA LEU A 160 17.23 5.18 13.90
C LEU A 160 15.72 4.98 13.97
N THR A 161 15.09 5.64 14.94
CA THR A 161 13.63 5.71 15.06
C THR A 161 13.13 6.92 14.29
N VAL A 162 12.33 6.66 13.25
CA VAL A 162 11.64 7.70 12.51
C VAL A 162 10.16 7.61 12.73
N LYS A 163 9.58 8.78 13.01
CA LYS A 163 8.16 9.02 13.11
C LYS A 163 7.71 9.71 11.83
N ARG A 164 6.75 9.14 11.10
CA ARG A 164 6.23 9.69 9.85
C ARG A 164 4.77 10.10 10.00
N LYS A 165 4.44 11.29 9.51
CA LYS A 165 3.06 11.75 9.29
C LYS A 165 2.77 11.81 7.79
N ALA A 166 1.79 11.05 7.30
CA ALA A 166 1.33 11.11 5.91
C ALA A 166 -0.10 10.59 5.78
N LEU A 167 -0.70 10.71 4.60
CA LEU A 167 -1.99 10.05 4.33
C LEU A 167 -1.80 8.52 4.26
N PRO A 168 -2.68 7.72 4.90
CA PRO A 168 -2.65 6.27 4.83
C PRO A 168 -3.26 5.75 3.52
N LEU A 169 -2.79 6.29 2.39
CA LEU A 169 -3.28 6.03 1.05
C LEU A 169 -2.10 5.72 0.13
N ILE A 170 -2.29 4.76 -0.78
CA ILE A 170 -1.37 4.50 -1.88
C ILE A 170 -2.13 4.42 -3.21
N PRO A 171 -1.53 4.78 -4.35
CA PRO A 171 -2.13 4.55 -5.66
C PRO A 171 -2.40 3.05 -5.87
N THR A 172 -3.53 2.70 -6.51
CA THR A 172 -3.94 1.30 -6.71
C THR A 172 -4.31 0.99 -8.17
N TYR A 173 -3.48 1.44 -9.11
CA TYR A 173 -3.55 0.96 -10.50
C TYR A 173 -3.05 -0.47 -10.65
N SER A 174 -2.08 -0.85 -9.82
CA SER A 174 -1.55 -2.20 -9.73
C SER A 174 -1.42 -2.59 -8.26
N MET A 175 -1.51 -3.89 -8.00
CA MET A 175 -1.38 -4.45 -6.65
C MET A 175 -0.50 -5.68 -6.73
N THR A 176 0.30 -5.90 -5.68
CA THR A 176 1.04 -7.15 -5.55
C THR A 176 0.08 -8.30 -5.23
N THR A 177 0.43 -9.50 -5.66
CA THR A 177 -0.31 -10.74 -5.34
C THR A 177 -0.69 -10.81 -3.86
N HIS A 178 0.27 -10.57 -2.97
CA HIS A 178 0.07 -10.56 -1.52
C HIS A 178 -0.99 -9.57 -1.05
N LYS A 179 -1.03 -8.35 -1.62
CA LYS A 179 -2.02 -7.32 -1.26
C LYS A 179 -3.43 -7.66 -1.74
N THR A 180 -3.56 -8.48 -2.77
CA THR A 180 -4.88 -8.95 -3.26
C THR A 180 -5.42 -10.16 -2.51
N GLN A 181 -4.62 -10.82 -1.67
CA GLN A 181 -5.04 -12.03 -0.96
C GLN A 181 -6.28 -11.76 -0.10
N GLY A 182 -7.26 -12.66 -0.18
CA GLY A 182 -8.53 -12.53 0.54
C GLY A 182 -9.55 -11.59 -0.13
N GLN A 183 -9.16 -10.84 -1.16
CA GLN A 183 -10.08 -9.96 -1.88
C GLN A 183 -10.81 -10.69 -3.02
N THR A 184 -12.02 -10.23 -3.34
CA THR A 184 -12.71 -10.57 -4.60
C THR A 184 -12.69 -9.34 -5.50
N LEU A 185 -12.11 -9.48 -6.69
CA LEU A 185 -11.94 -8.41 -7.68
C LEU A 185 -12.92 -8.64 -8.85
N GLY A 186 -13.23 -7.56 -9.57
CA GLY A 186 -14.10 -7.60 -10.75
C GLY A 186 -13.38 -8.19 -11.95
N LYS A 187 -12.73 -7.33 -12.75
CA LYS A 187 -11.85 -7.72 -13.84
C LYS A 187 -10.41 -7.42 -13.48
N ILE A 188 -9.48 -8.32 -13.83
CA ILE A 188 -8.07 -8.18 -13.52
C ILE A 188 -7.22 -8.35 -14.78
N ILE A 189 -6.09 -7.64 -14.77
CA ILE A 189 -4.97 -7.92 -15.66
C ILE A 189 -3.88 -8.52 -14.80
N VAL A 190 -3.37 -9.69 -15.17
CA VAL A 190 -2.36 -10.43 -14.41
C VAL A 190 -1.11 -10.64 -15.25
N ASP A 191 0.05 -10.47 -14.62
CA ASP A 191 1.33 -10.89 -15.16
C ASP A 191 1.75 -12.19 -14.49
N LEU A 192 1.89 -13.25 -15.29
CA LEU A 192 2.31 -14.57 -14.82
C LEU A 192 3.79 -14.86 -15.05
N VAL A 193 4.55 -13.90 -15.56
CA VAL A 193 6.01 -14.02 -15.62
C VAL A 193 6.59 -13.54 -14.29
N MET A 194 7.03 -14.50 -13.50
CA MET A 194 7.53 -14.28 -12.14
C MET A 194 8.99 -13.84 -12.15
N ALA A 195 9.40 -13.05 -11.15
CA ALA A 195 10.78 -12.67 -10.95
C ALA A 195 11.66 -13.90 -10.62
N SER A 196 12.96 -13.80 -10.90
CA SER A 196 13.93 -14.86 -10.61
C SER A 196 13.92 -15.21 -9.12
N GLY A 197 13.61 -16.46 -8.79
CA GLY A 197 13.52 -16.95 -7.41
C GLY A 197 12.72 -18.23 -7.28
N PRO A 198 12.54 -18.75 -6.05
CA PRO A 198 11.68 -19.90 -5.80
C PRO A 198 10.25 -19.57 -6.20
N LEU A 199 9.70 -20.34 -7.13
CA LEU A 199 8.33 -20.18 -7.54
C LEU A 199 7.41 -20.88 -6.54
N GLU A 200 6.59 -20.11 -5.84
CA GLU A 200 5.60 -20.64 -4.89
C GLU A 200 4.24 -20.85 -5.57
N VAL A 201 3.48 -21.85 -5.11
CA VAL A 201 2.11 -22.14 -5.59
C VAL A 201 1.22 -20.90 -5.51
N ALA A 202 1.37 -20.12 -4.44
CA ALA A 202 0.59 -18.90 -4.20
C ALA A 202 0.80 -17.83 -5.29
N SER A 203 1.96 -17.81 -5.95
CA SER A 203 2.34 -16.78 -6.93
C SER A 203 1.36 -16.71 -8.11
N ALA A 204 0.91 -17.87 -8.60
CA ALA A 204 -0.08 -17.97 -9.66
C ALA A 204 -1.50 -18.18 -9.11
N TYR A 205 -1.66 -18.99 -8.05
CA TYR A 205 -2.98 -19.34 -7.52
C TYR A 205 -3.72 -18.12 -6.92
N VAL A 206 -3.03 -17.30 -6.13
CA VAL A 206 -3.66 -16.15 -5.46
C VAL A 206 -4.24 -15.16 -6.47
N PRO A 207 -3.50 -14.62 -7.45
CA PRO A 207 -4.06 -13.61 -8.36
C PRO A 207 -5.17 -14.20 -9.24
N LEU A 208 -5.03 -15.44 -9.73
CA LEU A 208 -6.03 -16.09 -10.59
C LEU A 208 -7.34 -16.39 -9.85
N SER A 209 -7.28 -16.67 -8.54
CA SER A 209 -8.45 -16.93 -7.71
C SER A 209 -9.16 -15.66 -7.20
N ARG A 210 -8.73 -14.46 -7.59
CA ARG A 210 -9.36 -13.21 -7.13
C ARG A 210 -10.64 -12.86 -7.90
N VAL A 211 -10.86 -13.43 -9.08
CA VAL A 211 -12.07 -13.18 -9.87
C VAL A 211 -13.03 -14.37 -9.82
N LYS A 212 -14.30 -14.12 -10.15
CA LYS A 212 -15.35 -15.15 -10.14
C LYS A 212 -15.44 -15.95 -11.44
N ARG A 213 -14.99 -15.39 -12.57
CA ARG A 213 -15.09 -15.99 -13.90
C ARG A 213 -13.75 -15.89 -14.62
N LEU A 214 -13.48 -16.87 -15.48
CA LEU A 214 -12.28 -16.87 -16.32
C LEU A 214 -12.27 -15.69 -17.31
N ASP A 215 -13.45 -15.31 -17.84
CA ASP A 215 -13.62 -14.17 -18.76
C ASP A 215 -13.21 -12.82 -18.15
N ASP A 216 -13.08 -12.75 -16.83
CA ASP A 216 -12.69 -11.55 -16.10
C ASP A 216 -11.15 -11.47 -15.88
N ILE A 217 -10.37 -12.42 -16.41
CA ILE A 217 -8.90 -12.44 -16.37
C ILE A 217 -8.32 -12.12 -17.74
N LEU A 218 -7.45 -11.12 -17.80
CA LEU A 218 -6.54 -10.91 -18.91
C LEU A 218 -5.11 -11.21 -18.49
N ILE A 219 -4.45 -12.15 -19.16
CA ILE A 219 -3.02 -12.41 -18.97
C ILE A 219 -2.25 -11.50 -19.93
N ILE A 220 -1.41 -10.61 -19.40
CA ILE A 220 -0.83 -9.50 -20.17
C ILE A 220 0.23 -9.93 -21.18
N ARG A 221 0.88 -11.09 -20.98
CA ARG A 221 1.93 -11.61 -21.84
C ARG A 221 2.03 -13.14 -21.78
N PRO A 222 2.61 -13.80 -22.81
CA PRO A 222 2.91 -15.23 -22.75
C PRO A 222 3.79 -15.59 -21.55
N PHE A 223 3.57 -16.79 -20.99
CA PHE A 223 4.32 -17.32 -19.85
C PHE A 223 4.54 -18.83 -20.02
N VAL A 224 5.49 -19.40 -19.27
CA VAL A 224 5.80 -20.84 -19.34
C VAL A 224 4.74 -21.64 -18.57
N PHE A 225 4.16 -22.67 -19.19
CA PHE A 225 3.10 -23.48 -18.56
C PHE A 225 3.51 -24.10 -17.22
N ALA A 226 4.78 -24.43 -17.04
CA ALA A 226 5.35 -24.91 -15.78
C ALA A 226 5.08 -23.98 -14.59
N THR A 227 4.85 -22.67 -14.83
CA THR A 227 4.46 -21.71 -13.80
C THR A 227 3.16 -22.08 -13.08
N LEU A 228 2.25 -22.80 -13.75
CA LEU A 228 0.99 -23.28 -13.17
C LEU A 228 1.10 -24.66 -12.52
N GLN A 229 2.24 -25.34 -12.67
CA GLN A 229 2.43 -26.73 -12.25
C GLN A 229 3.26 -26.85 -10.96
N VAL A 230 3.40 -25.75 -10.23
CA VAL A 230 4.10 -25.72 -8.95
C VAL A 230 3.38 -26.64 -7.97
N LYS A 231 4.13 -27.59 -7.40
CA LYS A 231 3.58 -28.50 -6.40
C LYS A 231 3.61 -27.84 -5.02
N PRO A 232 2.57 -28.06 -4.19
CA PRO A 232 2.63 -27.70 -2.78
C PRO A 232 3.81 -28.40 -2.09
N SER A 233 4.32 -27.80 -1.02
CA SER A 233 5.37 -28.41 -0.21
C SER A 233 4.88 -29.70 0.47
N THR A 234 5.81 -30.58 0.86
CA THR A 234 5.46 -31.81 1.60
C THR A 234 4.61 -31.51 2.83
N ALA A 235 4.97 -30.47 3.59
CA ALA A 235 4.21 -30.03 4.77
C ALA A 235 2.77 -29.59 4.41
N GLN A 236 2.57 -28.88 3.29
CA GLN A 236 1.23 -28.51 2.83
C GLN A 236 0.40 -29.72 2.42
N ILE A 237 1.01 -30.71 1.75
CA ILE A 237 0.35 -31.95 1.36
C ILE A 237 -0.05 -32.78 2.59
N GLU A 238 0.84 -32.88 3.58
CA GLU A 238 0.57 -33.57 4.84
C GLU A 238 -0.57 -32.90 5.62
N GLU A 239 -0.60 -31.57 5.64
CA GLU A 239 -1.67 -30.81 6.26
C GLU A 239 -3.02 -31.02 5.57
N LEU A 240 -3.07 -31.00 4.23
CA LEU A 240 -4.29 -31.32 3.47
C LEU A 240 -4.79 -32.74 3.81
N LYS A 241 -3.91 -33.74 3.85
CA LYS A 241 -4.26 -35.11 4.26
C LYS A 241 -4.77 -35.17 5.70
N ARG A 242 -4.21 -34.38 6.62
CA ARG A 242 -4.68 -34.29 8.00
C ARG A 242 -6.09 -33.69 8.06
N LEU A 243 -6.36 -32.63 7.32
CA LEU A 243 -7.69 -32.00 7.24
C LEU A 243 -8.74 -32.95 6.65
N ASP A 244 -8.40 -33.71 5.61
CA ASP A 244 -9.30 -34.72 5.03
C ASP A 244 -9.68 -35.81 6.03
N ARG A 245 -8.71 -36.32 6.81
CA ARG A 245 -8.99 -37.30 7.88
C ARG A 245 -9.95 -36.74 8.92
N ILE A 246 -9.69 -35.51 9.40
CA ILE A 246 -10.56 -34.85 10.39
C ILE A 246 -11.98 -34.65 9.83
N ALA A 247 -12.11 -34.27 8.56
CA ALA A 247 -13.40 -34.10 7.91
C ALA A 247 -14.17 -35.43 7.82
N GLN A 248 -13.49 -36.54 7.51
CA GLN A 248 -14.09 -37.88 7.48
C GLN A 248 -14.53 -38.35 8.87
N ASP A 249 -13.69 -38.16 9.89
CA ASP A 249 -14.03 -38.55 11.27
C ASP A 249 -15.20 -37.73 11.82
N THR A 250 -15.23 -36.43 11.52
CA THR A 250 -16.35 -35.55 11.87
C THR A 250 -17.64 -36.01 11.19
N ARG A 251 -17.60 -36.32 9.90
CA ARG A 251 -18.77 -36.86 9.16
C ARG A 251 -19.30 -38.15 9.80
N LYS A 252 -18.43 -39.09 10.16
CA LYS A 252 -18.82 -40.35 10.81
C LYS A 252 -19.48 -40.12 12.17
N ARG A 253 -18.92 -39.20 12.97
CA ARG A 253 -19.42 -38.89 14.33
C ARG A 253 -20.83 -38.30 14.34
N PHE A 254 -21.15 -37.46 13.35
CA PHE A 254 -22.42 -36.74 13.30
C PHE A 254 -23.41 -37.28 12.26
N GLN A 255 -23.08 -38.39 11.58
CA GLN A 255 -23.98 -39.04 10.61
C GLN A 255 -25.23 -39.69 11.23
N PHE A 256 -25.28 -39.83 12.57
CA PHE A 256 -26.37 -40.51 13.28
C PHE A 256 -27.05 -39.65 14.36
N THR A 257 -26.95 -38.32 14.28
CA THR A 257 -27.53 -37.40 15.29
C THR A 257 -28.67 -36.53 14.73
N VAL A 258 -29.40 -37.02 13.72
CA VAL A 258 -30.62 -36.37 13.20
C VAL A 258 -31.82 -37.24 13.53
#